data_AF-V5DE52-F1
#
_entry.id   AF-V5DE52-F1
#
_cell.length_a   1.000
_cell.length_b   1.000
_cell.length_c   1.000
_cell.angle_alpha   90.00
_cell.angle_beta   90.00
_cell.angle_gamma   90.00
#
_symmetry.space_group_name_H-M   'P 1'
#
loop_
_entity.id
_entity.type
_entity.pdbx_description
1 polymer ?
#
loop_
_entity_poly.entity_id
_entity_poly.type
_entity_poly.pdbx_seq_one_letter_code
_entity_poly.pdbx_strand_id
1 'polypeptide(L)'
;MDAGACILGTTQGRVRMHHLDEAAKSSDLGANGLKLKKGLAIRVESSLERDEIGRTTLKALRLTPLTRMQEKSSMTVCSMAEVPNYNVSTIAHAYGALLVRGRKCVLVRGFSGEFDGMRLPYLLHDDAQESAMDCAVRALCERCDISPDNFYIPSCISPVCYYDRVGTDGVCVCVTMHIALAVSAPSGAARDAMEEDESPEEPYDWFGYAKAMRILRTEKEREALQELQRCLRRAYDAGVYVPLKGFGVFGDDVVDAIDSSKLPTSNLLAGLELMVVCAPGDREGSIMQLASEIITGCVVHVTESTSRGEIEEAALTTRRAGADNLVLCLSCDLDVNTFSEEELTYWAGRGARPRMMTVLIPGVSEMILQQRDEAAAAVFVHSAILSDLLLTVESDMERLSPATWGLLHLANRLNSDLALYCGLTARQSINFPSPLMTSAASVSNLSEESLHEITIRRMGRPLIAARLAPLLESGGLRGCCRDATILWAKGDVWLRIRPHARGSLTLDARSCCFALEEGDPWQENEDSTTRENVIVLHVWATNAAVKELECVMGEMLDGMLCGTSPPGSEAASEDGLPPWD
;
A
#
# COMPACT_ATOMS: atom_id res chain seq x y z
N MET A 1 -0.33 55.62 -3.78
CA MET A 1 -1.67 55.35 -3.20
C MET A 1 -2.70 56.27 -3.82
N ASP A 2 -3.88 55.75 -4.16
CA ASP A 2 -5.07 56.54 -4.45
C ASP A 2 -5.98 56.54 -3.21
N ALA A 3 -5.97 57.64 -2.47
CA ALA A 3 -6.72 57.78 -1.23
C ALA A 3 -8.24 57.82 -1.44
N GLY A 4 -8.72 58.26 -2.62
CA GLY A 4 -10.15 58.31 -2.93
C GLY A 4 -10.73 56.94 -3.27
N ALA A 5 -9.91 56.07 -3.86
CA ALA A 5 -10.29 54.70 -4.21
C ALA A 5 -9.89 53.67 -3.14
N CYS A 6 -9.19 54.08 -2.08
CA CYS A 6 -8.57 53.21 -1.08
C CYS A 6 -7.69 52.11 -1.72
N ILE A 7 -6.86 52.47 -2.70
CA ILE A 7 -5.97 51.55 -3.42
C ILE A 7 -4.50 51.88 -3.13
N LEU A 8 -3.75 50.86 -2.72
CA LEU A 8 -2.31 50.89 -2.59
C LEU A 8 -1.64 50.27 -3.81
N GLY A 9 -0.58 50.90 -4.30
CA GLY A 9 0.32 50.29 -5.28
C GLY A 9 1.40 49.51 -4.56
N THR A 10 1.61 48.27 -4.96
CA THR A 10 2.62 47.36 -4.42
C THR A 10 3.52 46.88 -5.56
N THR A 11 4.60 46.17 -5.23
CA THR A 11 5.43 45.47 -6.23
C THR A 11 4.66 44.40 -6.99
N GLN A 12 3.51 43.96 -6.49
CA GLN A 12 2.63 42.96 -7.08
C GLN A 12 1.43 43.57 -7.82
N GLY A 13 1.37 44.90 -7.98
CA GLY A 13 0.24 45.60 -8.60
C GLY A 13 -0.63 46.34 -7.58
N ARG A 14 -1.89 46.60 -7.93
CA ARG A 14 -2.82 47.36 -7.08
C ARG A 14 -3.51 46.45 -6.07
N VAL A 15 -3.71 46.92 -4.85
CA VAL A 15 -4.38 46.20 -3.77
C VAL A 15 -5.35 47.14 -3.06
N ARG A 16 -6.57 46.67 -2.79
CA ARG A 16 -7.59 47.39 -2.01
C ARG A 16 -7.19 47.39 -0.52
N MET A 17 -7.40 48.53 0.11
CA MET A 17 -7.03 48.76 1.49
C MET A 17 -8.23 49.22 2.32
N HIS A 18 -8.37 48.68 3.52
CA HIS A 18 -9.42 49.01 4.48
C HIS A 18 -8.82 49.78 5.68
N HIS A 19 -9.70 50.48 6.43
CA HIS A 19 -9.36 51.19 7.67
C HIS A 19 -8.27 52.28 7.55
N LEU A 20 -8.09 52.86 6.36
CA LEU A 20 -7.05 53.86 6.12
C LEU A 20 -7.21 55.12 6.98
N ASP A 21 -8.43 55.64 7.09
CA ASP A 21 -8.74 56.84 7.86
C ASP A 21 -8.59 56.62 9.37
N GLU A 22 -8.81 55.40 9.83
CA GLU A 22 -8.61 55.02 11.24
C GLU A 22 -7.13 54.93 11.56
N ALA A 23 -6.33 54.27 10.71
CA ALA A 23 -4.88 54.19 10.83
C ALA A 23 -4.19 55.57 10.73
N ALA A 24 -4.78 56.50 9.99
CA ALA A 24 -4.33 57.89 9.91
C ALA A 24 -4.56 58.65 11.24
N LYS A 25 -5.66 58.36 11.94
CA LYS A 25 -5.99 58.98 13.25
C LYS A 25 -5.18 58.41 14.40
N SER A 26 -4.80 57.14 14.33
CA SER A 26 -4.01 56.45 15.36
C SER A 26 -2.50 56.72 15.29
N SER A 27 -2.00 57.35 14.22
CA SER A 27 -0.57 57.66 14.09
C SER A 27 -0.12 58.64 15.20
N ASP A 28 1.05 58.40 15.81
CA ASP A 28 1.65 59.14 16.94
C ASP A 28 1.96 60.64 16.68
N LEU A 29 1.38 61.24 15.64
CA LEU A 29 1.68 62.59 15.13
C LEU A 29 0.82 63.70 15.77
N GLY A 30 0.20 63.45 16.93
CA GLY A 30 -0.52 64.43 17.74
C GLY A 30 -2.05 64.43 17.56
N ALA A 31 -2.75 65.33 18.27
CA ALA A 31 -4.21 65.33 18.48
C ALA A 31 -5.10 65.42 17.21
N ASN A 32 -4.51 65.62 16.02
CA ASN A 32 -5.23 65.78 14.75
C ASN A 32 -4.99 64.65 13.74
N GLY A 33 -4.16 63.64 14.05
CA GLY A 33 -3.82 62.55 13.15
C GLY A 33 -3.08 63.00 11.86
N LEU A 34 -2.72 62.04 11.01
CA LEU A 34 -2.07 62.27 9.71
C LEU A 34 -3.11 62.69 8.66
N LYS A 35 -2.99 63.90 8.08
CA LYS A 35 -3.82 64.30 6.92
C LYS A 35 -3.26 63.71 5.63
N LEU A 36 -3.97 62.74 5.06
CA LEU A 36 -3.65 62.13 3.77
C LEU A 36 -3.85 63.14 2.63
N LYS A 37 -2.74 63.57 2.02
CA LYS A 37 -2.74 64.44 0.83
C LYS A 37 -2.24 63.67 -0.38
N LYS A 38 -2.72 64.03 -1.57
CA LYS A 38 -2.22 63.47 -2.84
C LYS A 38 -0.71 63.69 -2.96
N GLY A 39 0.04 62.63 -3.26
CA GLY A 39 1.50 62.67 -3.42
C GLY A 39 2.31 62.61 -2.13
N LEU A 40 1.68 62.38 -0.96
CA LEU A 40 2.41 62.15 0.29
C LEU A 40 3.02 60.73 0.28
N ALA A 41 4.35 60.64 0.41
CA ALA A 41 5.05 59.37 0.59
C ALA A 41 4.86 58.86 2.02
N ILE A 42 4.24 57.68 2.14
CA ILE A 42 3.93 57.05 3.44
C ILE A 42 4.42 55.60 3.44
N ARG A 43 4.88 55.14 4.60
CA ARG A 43 4.99 53.73 4.94
C ARG A 43 3.68 53.31 5.57
N VAL A 44 3.11 52.24 5.04
CA VAL A 44 1.89 51.60 5.56
C VAL A 44 2.33 50.32 6.24
N GLU A 45 2.03 50.19 7.54
CA GLU A 45 2.00 48.91 8.22
C GLU A 45 0.59 48.35 8.09
N SER A 46 0.48 47.13 7.59
CA SER A 46 -0.81 46.51 7.26
C SER A 46 -0.84 45.04 7.64
N SER A 47 -2.03 44.54 7.99
CA SER A 47 -2.33 43.11 8.04
C SER A 47 -2.98 42.67 6.73
N LEU A 48 -2.67 41.46 6.29
CA LEU A 48 -3.33 40.82 5.16
C LEU A 48 -4.69 40.28 5.62
N GLU A 49 -5.72 40.50 4.82
CA GLU A 49 -7.06 39.95 5.03
C GLU A 49 -7.53 39.22 3.78
N ARG A 50 -8.31 38.17 3.99
CA ARG A 50 -8.97 37.41 2.92
C ARG A 50 -10.47 37.38 3.18
N ASP A 51 -11.25 37.47 2.12
CA ASP A 51 -12.69 37.27 2.19
C ASP A 51 -13.05 35.80 1.96
N GLU A 52 -14.32 35.45 2.15
CA GLU A 52 -14.85 34.09 2.00
C GLU A 52 -14.63 33.49 0.59
N ILE A 53 -14.34 34.33 -0.41
CA ILE A 53 -14.03 33.88 -1.76
C ILE A 53 -12.54 33.97 -2.10
N GLY A 54 -11.69 34.22 -1.11
CA GLY A 54 -10.24 34.21 -1.20
C GLY A 54 -9.59 35.41 -1.91
N ARG A 55 -10.29 36.54 -2.01
CA ARG A 55 -9.70 37.81 -2.48
C ARG A 55 -8.86 38.44 -1.38
N THR A 56 -7.67 38.88 -1.76
CA THR A 56 -6.74 39.50 -0.83
C THR A 56 -6.97 41.01 -0.72
N THR A 57 -7.16 41.51 0.50
CA THR A 57 -7.17 42.94 0.81
C THR A 57 -6.15 43.23 1.92
N LEU A 58 -5.87 44.51 2.16
CA LEU A 58 -4.99 44.93 3.25
C LEU A 58 -5.77 45.77 4.25
N LYS A 59 -5.61 45.51 5.54
CA LYS A 59 -6.08 46.40 6.59
C LYS A 59 -4.94 47.27 7.08
N ALA A 60 -5.11 48.58 6.98
CA ALA A 60 -4.11 49.52 7.49
C ALA A 60 -4.10 49.48 9.02
N LEU A 61 -2.92 49.27 9.61
CA LEU A 61 -2.71 49.29 11.06
C LEU A 61 -2.11 50.63 11.50
N ARG A 62 -1.08 51.10 10.78
CA ARG A 62 -0.36 52.32 11.10
C ARG A 62 0.20 52.99 9.84
N LEU A 63 0.17 54.31 9.83
CA LEU A 63 0.73 55.13 8.76
C LEU A 63 1.89 55.99 9.28
N THR A 64 3.03 55.94 8.61
CA THR A 64 4.21 56.75 8.94
C THR A 64 4.67 57.55 7.72
N PRO A 65 4.69 58.89 7.74
CA PRO A 65 5.20 59.69 6.63
C PRO A 65 6.71 59.47 6.45
N LEU A 66 7.13 59.33 5.19
CA LEU A 66 8.54 59.18 4.86
C LEU A 66 9.23 60.55 4.80
N THR A 67 10.49 60.58 5.23
CA THR A 67 11.35 61.75 5.00
C THR A 67 11.76 61.84 3.52
N ARG A 68 12.14 63.03 3.05
CA ARG A 68 12.63 63.22 1.66
C ARG A 68 13.82 62.34 1.30
N MET A 69 14.69 62.03 2.27
CA MET A 69 15.81 61.11 2.05
C MET A 69 15.32 59.68 1.85
N GLN A 70 14.41 59.20 2.72
CA GLN A 70 13.81 57.87 2.61
C GLN A 70 13.02 57.71 1.31
N GLU A 71 12.28 58.74 0.90
CA GLU A 71 11.54 58.78 -0.37
C GLU A 71 12.50 58.64 -1.56
N LYS A 72 13.57 59.45 -1.62
CA LYS A 72 14.57 59.38 -2.69
C LYS A 72 15.34 58.05 -2.74
N SER A 73 15.59 57.42 -1.59
CA SER A 73 16.28 56.13 -1.51
C SER A 73 15.36 54.94 -1.73
N SER A 74 14.03 55.15 -1.73
CA SER A 74 13.07 54.05 -1.83
C SER A 74 12.96 53.58 -3.27
N MET A 75 13.15 52.28 -3.47
CA MET A 75 12.94 51.63 -4.77
C MET A 75 11.46 51.35 -5.09
N THR A 76 10.56 51.52 -4.11
CA THR A 76 9.15 51.12 -4.22
C THR A 76 8.17 52.29 -4.21
N VAL A 77 8.65 53.51 -3.93
CA VAL A 77 7.81 54.71 -3.97
C VAL A 77 7.77 55.23 -5.40
N CYS A 78 6.62 55.10 -6.05
CA CYS A 78 6.39 55.60 -7.40
C CYS A 78 4.99 56.21 -7.56
N SER A 79 4.74 56.84 -8.70
CA SER A 79 3.41 57.32 -9.06
C SER A 79 2.44 56.16 -9.26
N MET A 80 1.17 56.31 -8.85
CA MET A 80 0.13 55.30 -9.15
C MET A 80 -0.07 55.07 -10.66
N ALA A 81 0.32 56.04 -11.50
CA ALA A 81 0.29 55.90 -12.95
C ALA A 81 1.35 54.91 -13.47
N GLU A 82 2.42 54.68 -12.71
CA GLU A 82 3.49 53.72 -13.05
C GLU A 82 3.19 52.32 -12.51
N VAL A 83 2.29 52.20 -11.52
CA VAL A 83 1.85 50.91 -10.99
C VAL A 83 0.93 50.24 -12.01
N PRO A 84 1.17 48.96 -12.36
CA PRO A 84 0.31 48.20 -13.27
C PRO A 84 -1.17 48.32 -12.93
N ASN A 85 -2.02 48.40 -13.96
CA ASN A 85 -3.46 48.65 -13.78
C ASN A 85 -4.22 47.46 -13.19
N TYR A 86 -3.65 46.25 -13.15
CA TYR A 86 -4.33 45.09 -12.59
C TYR A 86 -4.39 45.17 -11.06
N ASN A 87 -5.48 44.67 -10.50
CA ASN A 87 -5.77 44.72 -9.07
C ASN A 87 -5.83 43.31 -8.48
N VAL A 88 -4.89 42.99 -7.60
CA VAL A 88 -4.79 41.67 -6.96
C VAL A 88 -6.01 41.39 -6.09
N SER A 89 -6.64 42.43 -5.51
CA SER A 89 -7.88 42.30 -4.73
C SER A 89 -9.11 41.97 -5.57
N THR A 90 -8.99 41.92 -6.90
CA THR A 90 -10.06 41.45 -7.79
C THR A 90 -9.91 39.98 -8.17
N ILE A 91 -8.79 39.36 -7.77
CA ILE A 91 -8.48 37.97 -8.04
C ILE A 91 -8.66 37.19 -6.74
N ALA A 92 -9.54 36.20 -6.79
CA ALA A 92 -9.68 35.19 -5.75
C ALA A 92 -8.55 34.17 -5.89
N HIS A 93 -8.05 33.66 -4.77
CA HIS A 93 -7.05 32.60 -4.77
C HIS A 93 -7.64 31.30 -4.23
N ALA A 94 -7.33 30.22 -4.92
CA ALA A 94 -7.65 28.86 -4.51
C ALA A 94 -6.38 28.02 -4.51
N TYR A 95 -6.28 27.09 -3.57
CA TYR A 95 -5.19 26.13 -3.49
C TYR A 95 -5.76 24.73 -3.37
N GLY A 96 -5.05 23.79 -4.00
CA GLY A 96 -5.43 22.40 -4.06
C GLY A 96 -4.23 21.53 -4.39
N ALA A 97 -4.43 20.22 -4.37
CA ALA A 97 -3.38 19.28 -4.72
C ALA A 97 -3.97 18.09 -5.47
N LEU A 98 -3.40 17.73 -6.61
CA LEU A 98 -3.74 16.49 -7.31
C LEU A 98 -3.08 15.34 -6.54
N LEU A 99 -3.89 14.55 -5.83
CA LEU A 99 -3.41 13.33 -5.19
C LEU A 99 -3.20 12.24 -6.24
N VAL A 100 -1.97 11.75 -6.33
CA VAL A 100 -1.52 10.74 -7.28
C VAL A 100 -1.13 9.47 -6.53
N ARG A 101 -1.51 8.34 -7.12
CA ARG A 101 -1.14 6.99 -6.69
C ARG A 101 -0.84 6.17 -7.94
N GLY A 102 0.44 5.89 -8.16
CA GLY A 102 0.92 5.20 -9.37
C GLY A 102 0.45 5.87 -10.66
N ARG A 103 -0.32 5.13 -11.47
CA ARG A 103 -0.88 5.57 -12.76
C ARG A 103 -2.17 6.39 -12.64
N LYS A 104 -2.70 6.59 -11.42
CA LYS A 104 -4.00 7.24 -11.20
C LYS A 104 -3.92 8.51 -10.37
N CYS A 105 -4.96 9.32 -10.50
CA CYS A 105 -5.16 10.51 -9.69
C CYS A 105 -6.59 10.59 -9.13
N VAL A 106 -6.74 11.30 -8.02
CA VAL A 106 -8.05 11.61 -7.42
C VAL A 106 -8.71 12.80 -8.11
N LEU A 107 -9.99 12.65 -8.46
CA LEU A 107 -10.88 13.76 -8.80
C LEU A 107 -12.09 13.75 -7.86
N VAL A 108 -12.64 14.93 -7.56
CA VAL A 108 -13.71 15.09 -6.57
C VAL A 108 -15.05 15.42 -7.22
N ARG A 109 -16.13 14.98 -6.57
CA ARG A 109 -17.52 15.14 -7.01
C ARG A 109 -18.26 16.15 -6.15
N GLY A 110 -19.20 16.88 -6.75
CA GLY A 110 -20.03 17.87 -6.05
C GLY A 110 -21.30 17.26 -5.49
N PHE A 111 -21.42 17.10 -4.17
CA PHE A 111 -22.62 16.57 -3.50
C PHE A 111 -23.64 17.64 -3.13
N SER A 112 -23.17 18.85 -2.85
CA SER A 112 -23.97 20.02 -2.44
C SER A 112 -24.55 20.80 -3.64
N GLY A 113 -24.33 20.33 -4.86
CA GLY A 113 -24.69 21.06 -6.08
C GLY A 113 -23.80 22.29 -6.37
N GLU A 114 -22.69 22.46 -5.65
CA GLU A 114 -21.69 23.53 -5.88
C GLU A 114 -21.16 23.53 -7.32
N PHE A 115 -20.99 22.34 -7.88
CA PHE A 115 -20.60 22.09 -9.25
C PHE A 115 -21.13 20.71 -9.63
N ASP A 116 -21.28 20.50 -10.93
CA ASP A 116 -21.77 19.23 -11.48
C ASP A 116 -20.58 18.50 -12.14
N GLY A 117 -20.54 17.17 -12.04
CA GLY A 117 -19.45 16.31 -12.53
C GLY A 117 -18.22 16.23 -11.62
N MET A 118 -17.07 15.90 -12.22
CA MET A 118 -15.78 15.75 -11.54
C MET A 118 -14.88 16.95 -11.78
N ARG A 119 -14.05 17.29 -10.78
CA ARG A 119 -13.11 18.41 -10.84
C ARG A 119 -11.80 18.13 -10.10
N LEU A 120 -10.83 19.01 -10.26
CA LEU A 120 -9.62 19.00 -9.44
C LEU A 120 -9.95 19.43 -7.99
N PRO A 121 -9.38 18.75 -6.97
CA PRO A 121 -9.61 19.08 -5.56
C PRO A 121 -8.90 20.38 -5.18
N TYR A 122 -9.69 21.44 -4.93
CA TYR A 122 -9.19 22.72 -4.42
C TYR A 122 -10.24 23.40 -3.54
N LEU A 123 -9.78 24.28 -2.66
CA LEU A 123 -10.60 25.17 -1.84
C LEU A 123 -10.25 26.63 -2.10
N LEU A 124 -11.21 27.52 -1.85
CA LEU A 124 -10.96 28.96 -1.80
C LEU A 124 -10.16 29.26 -0.53
N HIS A 125 -9.14 30.09 -0.66
CA HIS A 125 -8.26 30.43 0.45
C HIS A 125 -8.84 31.60 1.22
N ASP A 126 -9.68 31.33 2.21
CA ASP A 126 -10.45 32.30 2.97
C ASP A 126 -9.75 32.79 4.25
N ASP A 127 -8.71 32.11 4.71
CA ASP A 127 -7.88 32.54 5.84
C ASP A 127 -6.57 33.20 5.39
N ALA A 128 -6.27 34.38 5.92
CA ALA A 128 -5.02 35.09 5.68
C ALA A 128 -3.82 34.52 6.45
N GLN A 129 -4.05 33.79 7.54
CA GLN A 129 -3.01 33.17 8.37
C GLN A 129 -2.63 31.77 7.89
N GLU A 130 -3.51 31.12 7.14
CA GLU A 130 -3.26 29.83 6.51
C GLU A 130 -2.21 29.99 5.38
N SER A 131 -1.29 29.03 5.28
CA SER A 131 -0.35 28.99 4.17
C SER A 131 -1.01 28.40 2.92
N ALA A 132 -0.51 28.74 1.74
CA ALA A 132 -0.97 28.14 0.49
C ALA A 132 -0.90 26.60 0.49
N MET A 133 0.12 26.04 1.16
CA MET A 133 0.30 24.59 1.29
C MET A 133 -0.72 23.99 2.26
N ASP A 134 -0.96 24.62 3.41
CA ASP A 134 -1.95 24.14 4.39
C ASP A 134 -3.35 24.15 3.78
N CYS A 135 -3.70 25.19 3.01
CA CYS A 135 -4.94 25.25 2.25
C CYS A 135 -5.05 24.11 1.22
N ALA A 136 -3.96 23.74 0.54
CA ALA A 136 -3.93 22.61 -0.39
C ALA A 136 -4.09 21.25 0.32
N VAL A 137 -3.47 21.07 1.48
CA VAL A 137 -3.64 19.88 2.33
C VAL A 137 -5.09 19.78 2.80
N ARG A 138 -5.64 20.88 3.34
CA ARG A 138 -7.03 20.96 3.77
C ARG A 138 -8.00 20.69 2.63
N ALA A 139 -7.70 21.13 1.41
CA ALA A 139 -8.51 20.81 0.25
C ALA A 139 -8.59 19.30 -0.04
N LEU A 140 -7.50 18.55 0.14
CA LEU A 140 -7.54 17.09 0.03
C LEU A 140 -8.30 16.46 1.20
N CYS A 141 -8.05 16.89 2.44
CA CYS A 141 -8.72 16.33 3.61
C CYS A 141 -10.24 16.55 3.57
N GLU A 142 -10.69 17.77 3.25
CA GLU A 142 -12.12 18.11 3.24
C GLU A 142 -12.85 17.57 2.01
N ARG A 143 -12.21 17.56 0.83
CA ARG A 143 -12.89 17.18 -0.43
C ARG A 143 -12.77 15.71 -0.76
N CYS A 144 -11.78 15.02 -0.20
CA CYS A 144 -11.56 13.60 -0.44
C CYS A 144 -11.77 12.75 0.82
N ASP A 145 -11.99 13.33 2.00
CA ASP A 145 -12.06 12.55 3.27
C ASP A 145 -10.80 11.67 3.49
N ILE A 146 -9.62 12.19 3.13
CA ILE A 146 -8.33 11.51 3.25
C ILE A 146 -7.53 12.14 4.39
N SER A 147 -7.04 11.32 5.32
CA SER A 147 -6.14 11.77 6.40
C SER A 147 -4.85 12.41 5.83
N PRO A 148 -4.34 13.51 6.41
CA PRO A 148 -3.08 14.12 6.00
C PRO A 148 -1.88 13.16 6.14
N ASP A 149 -1.97 12.12 6.97
CA ASP A 149 -0.91 11.12 7.13
C ASP A 149 -0.80 10.17 5.92
N ASN A 150 -1.82 10.15 5.05
CA ASN A 150 -1.88 9.24 3.90
C ASN A 150 -1.25 9.80 2.62
N PHE A 151 -0.70 11.02 2.66
CA PHE A 151 -0.04 11.63 1.51
C PHE A 151 1.01 12.66 1.91
N TYR A 152 1.87 13.03 0.96
CA TYR A 152 2.80 14.13 1.12
C TYR A 152 2.88 14.97 -0.15
N ILE A 153 3.24 16.24 -0.02
CA ILE A 153 3.41 17.18 -1.15
C ILE A 153 4.91 17.47 -1.31
N PRO A 154 5.58 16.93 -2.35
CA PRO A 154 6.99 17.18 -2.57
C PRO A 154 7.27 18.65 -2.89
N SER A 155 8.18 19.28 -2.16
CA SER A 155 8.60 20.67 -2.41
C SER A 155 9.43 20.85 -3.68
N CYS A 156 9.95 19.76 -4.24
CA CYS A 156 10.77 19.74 -5.45
C CYS A 156 9.95 19.71 -6.75
N ILE A 157 8.64 19.49 -6.69
CA ILE A 157 7.75 19.48 -7.86
C ILE A 157 6.99 20.81 -7.90
N SER A 158 7.14 21.55 -9.00
CA SER A 158 6.52 22.87 -9.13
C SER A 158 4.98 22.78 -9.24
N PRO A 159 4.23 23.65 -8.55
CA PRO A 159 2.78 23.72 -8.70
C PRO A 159 2.39 24.29 -10.07
N VAL A 160 1.18 23.95 -10.51
CA VAL A 160 0.58 24.43 -11.76
C VAL A 160 -0.54 25.42 -11.45
N CYS A 161 -0.54 26.58 -12.11
CA CYS A 161 -1.59 27.58 -11.96
C CYS A 161 -2.50 27.58 -13.19
N TYR A 162 -3.80 27.64 -12.97
CA TYR A 162 -4.78 27.98 -14.01
C TYR A 162 -5.74 29.06 -13.51
N TYR A 163 -6.38 29.72 -14.46
CA TYR A 163 -7.27 30.84 -14.18
C TYR A 163 -8.66 30.52 -14.69
N ASP A 164 -9.66 30.74 -13.84
CA ASP A 164 -11.05 30.50 -14.17
C ASP A 164 -11.93 31.69 -13.74
N ARG A 165 -13.19 31.69 -14.17
CA ARG A 165 -14.23 32.62 -13.72
C ARG A 165 -15.38 31.86 -13.09
N VAL A 166 -15.57 32.06 -11.78
CA VAL A 166 -16.56 31.32 -11.00
C VAL A 166 -17.69 32.24 -10.55
N GLY A 167 -18.91 31.69 -10.49
CA GLY A 167 -20.12 32.37 -10.03
C GLY A 167 -20.77 33.30 -11.06
N THR A 168 -21.97 33.80 -10.73
CA THR A 168 -22.75 34.71 -11.59
C THR A 168 -22.05 36.04 -11.87
N ASP A 169 -21.17 36.45 -10.95
CA ASP A 169 -20.47 37.72 -10.98
C ASP A 169 -19.16 37.64 -11.79
N GLY A 170 -18.79 36.44 -12.26
CA GLY A 170 -17.62 36.20 -13.10
C GLY A 170 -16.29 36.53 -12.42
N VAL A 171 -16.19 36.29 -11.11
CA VAL A 171 -14.98 36.57 -10.32
C VAL A 171 -13.83 35.74 -10.87
N CYS A 172 -12.71 36.39 -11.15
CA CYS A 172 -11.51 35.71 -11.61
C CYS A 172 -10.86 34.98 -10.43
N VAL A 173 -10.67 33.67 -10.57
CA VAL A 173 -10.02 32.81 -9.58
C VAL A 173 -8.68 32.34 -10.15
N CYS A 174 -7.61 32.48 -9.38
CA CYS A 174 -6.32 31.86 -9.62
C CYS A 174 -6.25 30.58 -8.79
N VAL A 175 -6.33 29.42 -9.46
CA VAL A 175 -6.23 28.10 -8.81
C VAL A 175 -4.79 27.62 -8.93
N THR A 176 -4.16 27.33 -7.79
CA THR A 176 -2.81 26.77 -7.71
C THR A 176 -2.90 25.32 -7.27
N MET A 177 -2.49 24.40 -8.15
CA MET A 177 -2.53 22.97 -7.93
C MET A 177 -1.13 22.42 -7.65
N HIS A 178 -0.97 21.83 -6.48
CA HIS A 178 0.22 21.05 -6.10
C HIS A 178 0.07 19.59 -6.56
N ILE A 179 1.16 18.81 -6.49
CA ILE A 179 1.10 17.35 -6.62
C ILE A 179 1.25 16.76 -5.23
N ALA A 180 0.27 15.97 -4.80
CA ALA A 180 0.36 15.13 -3.62
C ALA A 180 0.60 13.68 -4.05
N LEU A 181 1.40 12.94 -3.29
CA LEU A 181 1.70 11.54 -3.52
C LEU A 181 1.18 10.72 -2.35
N ALA A 182 0.37 9.70 -2.64
CA ALA A 182 -0.11 8.77 -1.62
C ALA A 182 1.05 7.98 -1.00
N VAL A 183 1.04 7.78 0.33
CA VAL A 183 2.07 7.00 1.04
C VAL A 183 1.74 5.51 1.09
N SER A 184 0.45 5.16 1.11
CA SER A 184 -0.02 3.78 1.19
C SER A 184 -0.37 3.22 -0.19
N ALA A 185 0.12 2.02 -0.47
CA ALA A 185 -0.33 1.23 -1.59
C ALA A 185 -1.66 0.54 -1.21
N PRO A 186 -2.72 0.57 -2.02
CA PRO A 186 -3.80 -0.40 -1.90
C PRO A 186 -3.21 -1.81 -2.04
N SER A 187 -3.86 -2.81 -1.48
CA SER A 187 -3.51 -4.21 -1.71
C SER A 187 -3.42 -4.48 -3.23
N GLY A 188 -2.22 -4.87 -3.68
CA GLY A 188 -1.94 -5.26 -5.05
C GLY A 188 -1.57 -4.12 -6.03
N ALA A 189 -0.30 -4.07 -6.42
CA ALA A 189 0.21 -3.22 -7.49
C ALA A 189 -0.47 -3.46 -8.86
N ALA A 190 -1.12 -4.61 -9.06
CA ALA A 190 -1.88 -4.93 -10.26
C ALA A 190 -3.09 -4.01 -10.48
N ARG A 191 -3.72 -3.51 -9.41
CA ARG A 191 -4.87 -2.58 -9.51
C ARG A 191 -4.49 -1.23 -10.07
N ASP A 192 -3.21 -0.87 -10.04
CA ASP A 192 -2.69 0.38 -10.59
C ASP A 192 -2.80 0.44 -12.13
N ALA A 193 -2.73 -0.72 -12.80
CA ALA A 193 -2.82 -0.83 -14.25
C ALA A 193 -4.25 -0.83 -14.81
N MET A 194 -5.27 -0.89 -13.95
CA MET A 194 -6.68 -1.03 -14.34
C MET A 194 -7.49 0.16 -13.81
N GLU A 195 -8.50 0.69 -14.50
CA GLU A 195 -9.35 1.73 -13.90
C GLU A 195 -10.05 1.20 -12.63
N GLU A 196 -10.41 2.09 -11.72
CA GLU A 196 -11.30 1.76 -10.61
C GLU A 196 -12.76 2.04 -10.98
N ASP A 197 -13.67 1.23 -10.44
CA ASP A 197 -15.10 1.48 -10.58
C ASP A 197 -15.45 2.77 -9.83
N GLU A 198 -16.24 3.62 -10.49
CA GLU A 198 -16.74 4.85 -9.87
C GLU A 198 -17.76 4.50 -8.79
N SER A 199 -17.60 5.10 -7.62
CA SER A 199 -18.51 4.97 -6.49
C SER A 199 -19.28 6.29 -6.34
N PRO A 200 -20.50 6.41 -6.91
CA PRO A 200 -21.22 7.68 -6.95
C PRO A 200 -21.57 8.25 -5.57
N GLU A 201 -21.53 7.40 -4.54
CA GLU A 201 -21.80 7.74 -3.14
C GLU A 201 -20.57 8.35 -2.44
N GLU A 202 -19.37 8.24 -3.02
CA GLU A 202 -18.11 8.68 -2.41
C GLU A 202 -17.72 10.10 -2.85
N PRO A 203 -17.07 10.92 -1.97
CA PRO A 203 -16.68 12.30 -2.27
C PRO A 203 -15.75 12.44 -3.48
N TYR A 204 -15.06 11.35 -3.84
CA TYR A 204 -14.01 11.30 -4.83
C TYR A 204 -13.86 9.90 -5.43
N ASP A 205 -13.18 9.82 -6.57
CA ASP A 205 -12.86 8.57 -7.27
C ASP A 205 -11.43 8.64 -7.83
N TRP A 206 -10.82 7.47 -8.09
CA TRP A 206 -9.49 7.34 -8.70
C TRP A 206 -9.61 7.11 -10.20
N PHE A 207 -8.86 7.88 -10.99
CA PHE A 207 -8.89 7.81 -12.45
C PHE A 207 -7.51 7.71 -13.06
N GLY A 208 -7.36 6.85 -14.07
CA GLY A 208 -6.25 6.93 -15.00
C GLY A 208 -6.29 8.25 -15.79
N TYR A 209 -5.13 8.65 -16.29
CA TYR A 209 -4.96 9.95 -16.96
C TYR A 209 -5.91 10.15 -18.16
N ALA A 210 -6.08 9.12 -18.99
CA ALA A 210 -6.97 9.20 -20.16
C ALA A 210 -8.44 9.42 -19.77
N LYS A 211 -8.92 8.68 -18.76
CA LYS A 211 -10.28 8.83 -18.23
C LYS A 211 -10.46 10.18 -17.56
N ALA A 212 -9.51 10.61 -16.71
CA ALA A 212 -9.50 11.91 -16.05
C ALA A 212 -9.63 13.08 -17.04
N MET A 213 -8.86 13.07 -18.15
CA MET A 213 -8.95 14.08 -19.20
C MET A 213 -10.32 14.16 -19.86
N ARG A 214 -11.04 13.04 -19.96
CA ARG A 214 -12.38 12.95 -20.57
C ARG A 214 -13.48 13.44 -19.63
N ILE A 215 -13.39 13.12 -18.33
CA ILE A 215 -14.44 13.45 -17.34
C ILE A 215 -14.34 14.87 -16.80
N LEU A 216 -13.14 15.48 -16.82
CA LEU A 216 -12.98 16.88 -16.48
C LEU A 216 -13.76 17.76 -17.45
N ARG A 217 -14.57 18.67 -16.90
CA ARG A 217 -15.53 19.46 -17.68
C ARG A 217 -14.89 20.64 -18.38
N THR A 218 -14.04 21.36 -17.66
CA THR A 218 -13.47 22.61 -18.16
C THR A 218 -12.16 22.34 -18.91
N GLU A 219 -11.94 23.05 -20.01
CA GLU A 219 -10.67 22.96 -20.74
C GLU A 219 -9.50 23.43 -19.86
N LYS A 220 -9.75 24.35 -18.93
CA LYS A 220 -8.73 24.87 -18.00
C LYS A 220 -8.24 23.82 -17.01
N GLU A 221 -9.12 22.98 -16.51
CA GLU A 221 -8.70 21.85 -15.67
C GLU A 221 -7.97 20.77 -16.48
N ARG A 222 -8.36 20.52 -17.74
CA ARG A 222 -7.63 19.58 -18.62
C ARG A 222 -6.23 20.08 -18.94
N GLU A 223 -6.08 21.36 -19.28
CA GLU A 223 -4.78 22.02 -19.47
C GLU A 223 -3.92 21.88 -18.20
N ALA A 224 -4.50 22.11 -17.01
CA ALA A 224 -3.81 21.98 -15.74
C ALA A 224 -3.40 20.52 -15.45
N LEU A 225 -4.29 19.55 -15.66
CA LEU A 225 -4.02 18.13 -15.46
C LEU A 225 -2.88 17.65 -16.37
N GLN A 226 -2.88 18.09 -17.63
CA GLN A 226 -1.80 17.78 -18.58
C GLN A 226 -0.45 18.33 -18.11
N GLU A 227 -0.42 19.55 -17.58
CA GLU A 227 0.84 20.13 -17.10
C GLU A 227 1.31 19.48 -15.79
N LEU A 228 0.39 19.15 -14.87
CA LEU A 228 0.70 18.39 -13.66
C LEU A 228 1.31 17.03 -14.01
N GLN A 229 0.71 16.32 -14.97
CA GLN A 229 1.24 15.04 -15.46
C GLN A 229 2.66 15.19 -16.02
N ARG A 230 2.93 16.23 -16.82
CA ARG A 230 4.27 16.52 -17.35
C ARG A 230 5.28 16.85 -16.26
N CYS A 231 4.90 17.63 -15.25
CA CYS A 231 5.73 17.95 -14.10
C CYS A 231 6.16 16.68 -13.36
N LEU A 232 5.21 15.78 -13.09
CA LEU A 232 5.51 14.51 -12.42
C LEU A 232 6.38 13.59 -13.28
N ARG A 233 6.10 13.50 -14.59
CA ARG A 233 6.92 12.71 -15.53
C ARG A 233 8.37 13.19 -15.57
N ARG A 234 8.60 14.51 -15.66
CA ARG A 234 9.96 15.08 -15.63
C ARG A 234 10.68 14.78 -14.31
N ALA A 235 9.97 14.82 -13.19
CA ALA A 235 10.53 14.47 -11.89
C ALA A 235 10.92 12.98 -11.83
N TYR A 236 10.10 12.10 -12.40
CA TYR A 236 10.42 10.68 -12.55
C TYR A 236 11.66 10.44 -13.44
N ASP A 237 11.67 11.01 -14.64
CA ASP A 237 12.77 10.84 -15.61
C ASP A 237 14.11 11.35 -15.06
N ALA A 238 14.08 12.34 -14.15
CA ALA A 238 15.25 12.88 -13.46
C ALA A 238 15.64 12.11 -12.18
N GLY A 239 14.87 11.09 -11.77
CA GLY A 239 15.09 10.33 -10.54
C GLY A 239 14.75 11.10 -9.24
N VAL A 240 14.03 12.22 -9.35
CA VAL A 240 13.56 13.03 -8.20
C VAL A 240 12.33 12.41 -7.56
N TYR A 241 11.49 11.73 -8.37
CA TYR A 241 10.33 10.98 -7.93
C TYR A 241 10.50 9.51 -8.29
N VAL A 242 10.22 8.62 -7.33
CA VAL A 242 10.17 7.17 -7.54
C VAL A 242 8.78 6.71 -7.13
N PRO A 243 8.00 6.05 -8.02
CA PRO A 243 6.69 5.52 -7.66
C PRO A 243 6.81 4.39 -6.63
N LEU A 244 5.70 4.10 -5.94
CA LEU A 244 5.62 2.95 -5.04
C LEU A 244 6.00 1.66 -5.76
N LYS A 245 6.66 0.72 -5.07
CA LYS A 245 7.14 -0.52 -5.67
C LYS A 245 5.99 -1.27 -6.36
N GLY A 246 6.14 -1.56 -7.64
CA GLY A 246 5.14 -2.23 -8.48
C GLY A 246 4.14 -1.29 -9.17
N PHE A 247 4.09 -0.01 -8.81
CA PHE A 247 3.21 0.97 -9.42
C PHE A 247 3.90 1.65 -10.62
N GLY A 248 3.10 2.06 -11.60
CA GLY A 248 3.55 2.88 -12.72
C GLY A 248 3.58 4.37 -12.38
N VAL A 249 3.78 5.19 -13.40
CA VAL A 249 3.82 6.66 -13.27
C VAL A 249 2.55 7.25 -13.86
N PHE A 250 1.99 8.27 -13.22
CA PHE A 250 0.80 8.95 -13.73
C PHE A 250 0.96 9.38 -15.21
N GLY A 251 -0.02 9.02 -16.02
CA GLY A 251 0.02 9.17 -17.47
C GLY A 251 0.56 7.96 -18.24
N ASP A 252 1.04 6.92 -17.58
CA ASP A 252 1.16 5.60 -18.21
C ASP A 252 -0.24 5.04 -18.50
N ASP A 253 -0.31 4.12 -19.47
CA ASP A 253 -1.57 3.50 -19.87
C ASP A 253 -2.22 2.75 -18.71
N VAL A 254 -3.50 3.06 -18.48
CA VAL A 254 -4.39 2.35 -17.59
C VAL A 254 -5.42 1.67 -18.48
N VAL A 255 -5.55 0.36 -18.34
CA VAL A 255 -6.56 -0.41 -19.06
C VAL A 255 -7.91 -0.08 -18.42
N ASP A 256 -8.91 0.27 -19.23
CA ASP A 256 -10.26 0.46 -18.70
C ASP A 256 -10.63 -0.75 -17.83
N ALA A 257 -11.18 -0.47 -16.65
CA ALA A 257 -11.92 -1.46 -15.89
C ALA A 257 -12.93 -2.02 -16.87
N ILE A 258 -12.81 -3.30 -17.20
CA ILE A 258 -13.85 -3.99 -17.92
C ILE A 258 -15.07 -3.85 -17.01
N ASP A 259 -16.00 -2.92 -17.36
CA ASP A 259 -17.21 -2.55 -16.60
C ASP A 259 -17.60 -3.69 -15.64
N SER A 260 -17.22 -3.63 -14.36
CA SER A 260 -17.55 -4.73 -13.43
C SER A 260 -19.07 -4.75 -13.16
N SER A 261 -19.73 -3.61 -13.35
CA SER A 261 -21.18 -3.41 -13.30
C SER A 261 -21.93 -3.86 -14.57
N LYS A 262 -21.18 -4.20 -15.63
CA LYS A 262 -21.64 -5.06 -16.70
C LYS A 262 -20.53 -6.07 -16.96
N LEU A 263 -20.44 -7.09 -16.09
CA LEU A 263 -20.00 -8.40 -16.56
C LEU A 263 -20.55 -8.55 -17.98
N PRO A 264 -19.72 -8.52 -19.04
CA PRO A 264 -20.18 -9.21 -20.20
C PRO A 264 -20.34 -10.62 -19.63
N THR A 265 -21.55 -11.16 -19.74
CA THR A 265 -21.77 -12.60 -19.82
C THR A 265 -21.03 -13.17 -21.03
N SER A 266 -19.77 -12.78 -21.23
CA SER A 266 -18.84 -13.45 -22.10
C SER A 266 -18.23 -14.52 -21.21
N ASN A 267 -18.97 -15.61 -21.09
CA ASN A 267 -18.53 -16.96 -20.78
C ASN A 267 -17.46 -17.42 -21.80
N LEU A 268 -16.45 -16.58 -22.11
CA LEU A 268 -15.44 -16.82 -23.15
C LEU A 268 -14.56 -18.01 -22.77
N LEU A 269 -14.26 -18.12 -21.48
CA LEU A 269 -13.54 -19.24 -20.90
C LEU A 269 -14.48 -20.22 -20.20
N ALA A 270 -15.80 -20.13 -20.40
CA ALA A 270 -16.73 -21.05 -19.76
C ALA A 270 -16.44 -22.50 -20.18
N GLY A 271 -16.27 -23.34 -19.17
CA GLY A 271 -15.89 -24.74 -19.36
C GLY A 271 -14.38 -24.97 -19.44
N LEU A 272 -13.54 -23.94 -19.39
CA LEU A 272 -12.08 -24.09 -19.23
C LEU A 272 -11.75 -24.38 -17.76
N GLU A 273 -11.08 -25.49 -17.48
CA GLU A 273 -10.39 -25.73 -16.22
C GLU A 273 -8.97 -25.14 -16.31
N LEU A 274 -8.67 -24.18 -15.43
CA LEU A 274 -7.36 -23.52 -15.36
C LEU A 274 -6.57 -24.15 -14.22
N MET A 275 -5.65 -25.04 -14.55
CA MET A 275 -4.88 -25.83 -13.59
C MET A 275 -3.56 -25.12 -13.27
N VAL A 276 -3.47 -24.48 -12.11
CA VAL A 276 -2.22 -23.86 -11.62
C VAL A 276 -1.41 -24.93 -10.90
N VAL A 277 -0.23 -25.27 -11.44
CA VAL A 277 0.62 -26.34 -10.95
C VAL A 277 1.86 -25.75 -10.29
N CYS A 278 1.98 -25.98 -9.00
CA CYS A 278 3.16 -25.66 -8.19
C CYS A 278 4.00 -26.94 -8.02
N ALA A 279 5.26 -26.90 -8.44
CA ALA A 279 6.19 -28.03 -8.28
C ALA A 279 7.43 -27.57 -7.48
N PRO A 280 7.40 -27.69 -6.14
CA PRO A 280 8.52 -27.29 -5.30
C PRO A 280 9.81 -28.00 -5.75
N GLY A 281 10.89 -27.25 -5.96
CA GLY A 281 12.20 -27.79 -6.33
C GLY A 281 12.34 -28.24 -7.80
N ASP A 282 11.36 -28.03 -8.68
CA ASP A 282 11.46 -28.41 -10.10
C ASP A 282 12.30 -27.42 -10.93
N ARG A 283 13.62 -27.47 -10.77
CA ARG A 283 14.56 -26.59 -11.49
C ARG A 283 14.74 -26.97 -12.96
N GLU A 284 14.46 -28.22 -13.31
CA GLU A 284 14.65 -28.75 -14.66
C GLU A 284 13.39 -28.65 -15.53
N GLY A 285 12.26 -28.20 -14.96
CA GLY A 285 10.98 -28.08 -15.67
C GLY A 285 10.37 -29.44 -16.02
N SER A 286 10.70 -30.48 -15.24
CA SER A 286 10.21 -31.85 -15.47
C SER A 286 8.68 -31.91 -15.39
N ILE A 287 8.06 -31.08 -14.54
CA ILE A 287 6.61 -31.04 -14.40
C ILE A 287 5.92 -30.53 -15.66
N MET A 288 6.56 -29.62 -16.40
CA MET A 288 6.00 -29.07 -17.63
C MET A 288 5.89 -30.16 -18.69
N GLN A 289 6.94 -30.97 -18.84
CA GLN A 289 6.94 -32.11 -19.74
C GLN A 289 5.88 -33.14 -19.32
N LEU A 290 5.85 -33.51 -18.03
CA LEU A 290 4.86 -34.46 -17.50
C LEU A 290 3.42 -33.97 -17.67
N ALA A 291 3.14 -32.70 -17.40
CA ALA A 291 1.82 -32.09 -17.60
C ALA A 291 1.40 -32.13 -19.07
N SER A 292 2.35 -31.89 -19.99
CA SER A 292 2.09 -31.92 -21.42
C SER A 292 1.75 -33.32 -21.94
N GLU A 293 2.38 -34.35 -21.37
CA GLU A 293 2.21 -35.75 -21.75
C GLU A 293 0.95 -36.38 -21.12
N ILE A 294 0.63 -36.00 -19.88
CA ILE A 294 -0.37 -36.69 -19.04
C ILE A 294 -1.71 -35.94 -18.97
N ILE A 295 -1.69 -34.60 -18.94
CA ILE A 295 -2.87 -33.79 -18.62
C ILE A 295 -3.45 -33.15 -19.89
N THR A 296 -2.65 -32.34 -20.59
CA THR A 296 -3.09 -31.60 -21.78
C THR A 296 -1.88 -31.08 -22.55
N GLY A 297 -1.95 -31.04 -23.88
CA GLY A 297 -0.91 -30.38 -24.69
C GLY A 297 -0.88 -28.85 -24.54
N CYS A 298 -1.85 -28.26 -23.85
CA CYS A 298 -1.96 -26.83 -23.59
C CYS A 298 -1.32 -26.48 -22.24
N VAL A 299 0.01 -26.37 -22.23
CA VAL A 299 0.81 -26.03 -21.03
C VAL A 299 1.53 -24.71 -21.24
N VAL A 300 1.47 -23.83 -20.24
CA VAL A 300 2.18 -22.54 -20.20
C VAL A 300 3.13 -22.55 -19.03
N HIS A 301 4.39 -22.17 -19.29
CA HIS A 301 5.38 -21.93 -18.25
C HIS A 301 5.22 -20.50 -17.75
N VAL A 302 4.91 -20.33 -16.47
CA VAL A 302 4.66 -19.02 -15.85
C VAL A 302 5.87 -18.60 -15.05
N THR A 303 6.39 -17.42 -15.40
CA THR A 303 7.56 -16.78 -14.78
C THR A 303 7.15 -15.41 -14.23
N GLU A 304 8.04 -14.73 -13.50
CA GLU A 304 7.79 -13.35 -13.04
C GLU A 304 7.47 -12.37 -14.18
N SER A 305 7.97 -12.64 -15.40
CA SER A 305 7.72 -11.81 -16.58
C SER A 305 6.42 -12.12 -17.31
N THR A 306 5.74 -13.22 -16.97
CA THR A 306 4.55 -13.67 -17.69
C THR A 306 3.36 -12.81 -17.32
N SER A 307 2.86 -12.03 -18.28
CA SER A 307 1.75 -11.12 -18.03
C SER A 307 0.39 -11.85 -17.99
N ARG A 308 -0.60 -11.26 -17.30
CA ARG A 308 -1.97 -11.77 -17.29
C ARG A 308 -2.57 -11.86 -18.70
N GLY A 309 -2.19 -10.93 -19.59
CA GLY A 309 -2.61 -10.94 -21.00
C GLY A 309 -2.09 -12.13 -21.79
N GLU A 310 -0.86 -12.59 -21.54
CA GLU A 310 -0.32 -13.81 -22.15
C GLU A 310 -1.07 -15.06 -21.69
N ILE A 311 -1.42 -15.14 -20.40
CA ILE A 311 -2.21 -16.25 -19.85
C ILE A 311 -3.61 -16.24 -20.47
N GLU A 312 -4.23 -15.06 -20.63
CA GLU A 312 -5.54 -14.93 -21.25
C GLU A 312 -5.52 -15.31 -22.73
N GLU A 313 -4.49 -14.90 -23.48
CA GLU A 313 -4.30 -15.31 -24.87
C GLU A 313 -4.12 -16.82 -24.99
N ALA A 314 -3.34 -17.44 -24.10
CA ALA A 314 -3.19 -18.88 -24.03
C ALA A 314 -4.51 -19.59 -23.70
N ALA A 315 -5.30 -19.06 -22.76
CA ALA A 315 -6.61 -19.58 -22.39
C ALA A 315 -7.61 -19.52 -23.55
N LEU A 316 -7.65 -18.40 -24.27
CA LEU A 316 -8.49 -18.23 -25.46
C LEU A 316 -8.03 -19.16 -26.60
N THR A 317 -6.72 -19.32 -26.79
CA THR A 317 -6.16 -20.22 -27.80
C THR A 317 -6.49 -21.68 -27.49
N THR A 318 -6.36 -22.08 -26.23
CA THR A 318 -6.76 -23.41 -25.72
C THR A 318 -8.24 -23.68 -25.98
N ARG A 319 -9.11 -22.70 -25.70
CA ARG A 319 -10.54 -22.79 -25.99
C ARG A 319 -10.85 -22.88 -27.48
N ARG A 320 -10.17 -22.10 -28.33
CA ARG A 320 -10.31 -22.17 -29.80
C ARG A 320 -9.84 -23.51 -30.35
N ALA A 321 -8.85 -24.13 -29.73
CA ALA A 321 -8.39 -25.48 -30.07
C ALA A 321 -9.36 -26.59 -29.61
N GLY A 322 -10.43 -26.23 -28.88
CA GLY A 322 -11.42 -27.18 -28.37
C GLY A 322 -10.95 -27.98 -27.15
N ALA A 323 -9.88 -27.55 -26.49
CA ALA A 323 -9.43 -28.14 -25.25
C ALA A 323 -10.16 -27.51 -24.04
N ASP A 324 -10.46 -28.34 -23.06
CA ASP A 324 -11.17 -27.94 -21.84
C ASP A 324 -10.23 -27.65 -20.67
N ASN A 325 -8.93 -27.93 -20.79
CA ASN A 325 -7.94 -27.74 -19.73
C ASN A 325 -6.73 -26.94 -20.22
N LEU A 326 -6.35 -25.90 -19.46
CA LEU A 326 -5.09 -25.17 -19.59
C LEU A 326 -4.26 -25.39 -18.32
N VAL A 327 -3.02 -25.84 -18.46
CA VAL A 327 -2.09 -26.00 -17.33
C VAL A 327 -1.11 -24.83 -17.28
N LEU A 328 -1.04 -24.18 -16.13
CA LEU A 328 -0.07 -23.13 -15.82
C LEU A 328 0.98 -23.71 -14.86
N CYS A 329 2.17 -24.02 -15.35
CA CYS A 329 3.28 -24.50 -14.53
C CYS A 329 4.07 -23.31 -14.00
N LEU A 330 4.04 -23.10 -12.68
CA LEU A 330 4.80 -22.03 -12.05
C LEU A 330 6.28 -22.40 -12.00
N SER A 331 7.15 -21.46 -12.39
CA SER A 331 8.60 -21.63 -12.24
C SER A 331 8.98 -21.73 -10.76
N CYS A 332 10.02 -22.51 -10.44
CA CYS A 332 10.46 -22.75 -9.06
C CYS A 332 10.86 -21.50 -8.26
N ASP A 333 11.21 -20.41 -8.94
CA ASP A 333 11.63 -19.15 -8.33
C ASP A 333 10.46 -18.16 -8.15
N LEU A 334 9.28 -18.48 -8.68
CA LEU A 334 8.10 -17.61 -8.60
C LEU A 334 7.40 -17.77 -7.25
N ASP A 335 7.06 -16.65 -6.62
CA ASP A 335 6.24 -16.66 -5.42
C ASP A 335 4.83 -17.18 -5.77
N VAL A 336 4.39 -18.24 -5.09
CA VAL A 336 3.06 -18.85 -5.27
C VAL A 336 1.94 -17.84 -4.97
N ASN A 337 2.21 -16.84 -4.11
CA ASN A 337 1.29 -15.73 -3.84
C ASN A 337 0.98 -14.89 -5.09
N THR A 338 1.74 -15.04 -6.18
CA THR A 338 1.41 -14.45 -7.50
C THR A 338 0.04 -14.94 -8.01
N PHE A 339 -0.42 -16.13 -7.61
CA PHE A 339 -1.78 -16.62 -7.86
C PHE A 339 -2.61 -16.58 -6.57
N SER A 340 -2.72 -15.39 -5.98
CA SER A 340 -3.55 -15.15 -4.79
C SER A 340 -5.03 -15.43 -5.04
N GLU A 341 -5.82 -15.43 -3.96
CA GLU A 341 -7.28 -15.54 -4.02
C GLU A 341 -7.92 -14.52 -4.99
N GLU A 342 -7.32 -13.33 -5.13
CA GLU A 342 -7.75 -12.29 -6.07
C GLU A 342 -7.59 -12.72 -7.54
N GLU A 343 -6.47 -13.34 -7.91
CA GLU A 343 -6.24 -13.88 -9.26
C GLU A 343 -7.19 -15.04 -9.56
N LEU A 344 -7.36 -15.97 -8.60
CA LEU A 344 -8.30 -17.08 -8.76
C LEU A 344 -9.73 -16.55 -8.95
N THR A 345 -10.13 -15.53 -8.19
CA THR A 345 -11.43 -14.87 -8.33
C THR A 345 -11.58 -14.18 -9.68
N TYR A 346 -10.52 -13.53 -10.17
CA TYR A 346 -10.49 -12.92 -11.49
C TYR A 346 -10.77 -13.96 -12.60
N TRP A 347 -10.05 -15.08 -12.60
CA TRP A 347 -10.24 -16.13 -13.61
C TRP A 347 -11.62 -16.80 -13.53
N ALA A 348 -12.14 -16.99 -12.31
CA ALA A 348 -13.50 -17.46 -12.08
C ALA A 348 -14.54 -16.49 -12.66
N GLY A 349 -14.34 -15.18 -12.50
CA GLY A 349 -15.18 -14.13 -13.08
C GLY A 349 -15.20 -14.12 -14.61
N ARG A 350 -14.16 -14.63 -15.27
CA ARG A 350 -14.07 -14.82 -16.74
C ARG A 350 -14.74 -16.12 -17.23
N GLY A 351 -15.27 -16.92 -16.31
CA GLY A 351 -15.94 -18.20 -16.59
C GLY A 351 -15.02 -19.42 -16.56
N ALA A 352 -13.71 -19.23 -16.37
CA ALA A 352 -12.80 -20.35 -16.14
C ALA A 352 -13.03 -20.96 -14.75
N ARG A 353 -12.57 -22.19 -14.54
CA ARG A 353 -12.57 -22.86 -13.23
C ARG A 353 -11.12 -23.02 -12.78
N PRO A 354 -10.56 -22.05 -12.06
CA PRO A 354 -9.20 -22.18 -11.57
C PRO A 354 -9.13 -23.26 -10.49
N ARG A 355 -8.05 -24.04 -10.52
CA ARG A 355 -7.70 -25.03 -9.50
C ARG A 355 -6.23 -24.97 -9.24
N MET A 356 -5.85 -24.87 -7.98
CA MET A 356 -4.45 -24.88 -7.59
C MET A 356 -4.06 -26.29 -7.13
N MET A 357 -2.94 -26.79 -7.65
CA MET A 357 -2.40 -28.07 -7.24
C MET A 357 -0.90 -28.02 -7.01
N THR A 358 -0.48 -28.72 -5.96
CA THR A 358 0.92 -28.97 -5.67
C THR A 358 1.31 -30.36 -6.16
N VAL A 359 2.44 -30.47 -6.86
CA VAL A 359 3.00 -31.76 -7.28
C VAL A 359 4.36 -31.98 -6.62
N LEU A 360 4.45 -33.05 -5.83
CA LEU A 360 5.70 -33.50 -5.21
C LEU A 360 6.43 -34.47 -6.14
N ILE A 361 7.60 -34.03 -6.64
CA ILE A 361 8.51 -34.82 -7.46
C ILE A 361 9.43 -35.65 -6.54
N PRO A 362 9.79 -36.89 -6.92
CA PRO A 362 10.71 -37.73 -6.16
C PRO A 362 12.02 -37.02 -5.80
N GLY A 363 12.48 -37.18 -4.56
CA GLY A 363 13.72 -36.60 -4.04
C GLY A 363 13.60 -35.18 -3.47
N VAL A 364 12.54 -34.44 -3.81
CA VAL A 364 12.33 -33.07 -3.29
C VAL A 364 12.07 -33.08 -1.79
N SER A 365 11.31 -34.06 -1.29
CA SER A 365 11.02 -34.17 0.14
C SER A 365 12.31 -34.33 0.96
N GLU A 366 13.22 -35.18 0.52
CA GLU A 366 14.53 -35.37 1.15
C GLU A 366 15.39 -34.10 1.06
N MET A 367 15.37 -33.40 -0.09
CA MET A 367 16.09 -32.13 -0.24
C MET A 367 15.62 -31.05 0.72
N ILE A 368 14.30 -30.91 0.89
CA ILE A 368 13.67 -29.96 1.81
C ILE A 368 14.08 -30.29 3.26
N LEU A 369 13.90 -31.55 3.68
CA LEU A 369 14.14 -31.95 5.07
C LEU A 369 15.63 -31.92 5.45
N GLN A 370 16.53 -32.19 4.49
CA GLN A 370 17.98 -32.07 4.65
C GLN A 370 18.50 -30.63 4.49
N GLN A 371 17.62 -29.63 4.40
CA GLN A 371 17.95 -28.21 4.24
C GLN A 371 18.87 -27.92 3.05
N ARG A 372 18.75 -28.71 1.98
CA ARG A 372 19.53 -28.51 0.74
C ARG A 372 18.91 -27.47 -0.19
N ASP A 373 17.62 -27.19 0.00
CA ASP A 373 16.86 -26.23 -0.81
C ASP A 373 15.80 -25.50 0.04
N GLU A 374 16.22 -24.40 0.69
CA GLU A 374 15.34 -23.55 1.51
C GLU A 374 14.21 -22.90 0.67
N ALA A 375 14.45 -22.64 -0.62
CA ALA A 375 13.44 -22.08 -1.52
C ALA A 375 12.33 -23.11 -1.82
N ALA A 376 12.70 -24.37 -2.07
CA ALA A 376 11.72 -25.44 -2.25
C ALA A 376 10.86 -25.66 -0.99
N ALA A 377 11.43 -25.50 0.21
CA ALA A 377 10.69 -25.58 1.46
C ALA A 377 9.63 -24.48 1.57
N ALA A 378 10.01 -23.23 1.26
CA ALA A 378 9.08 -22.10 1.25
C ALA A 378 7.96 -22.30 0.23
N VAL A 379 8.30 -22.66 -1.02
CA VAL A 379 7.31 -22.90 -2.08
C VAL A 379 6.34 -24.01 -1.69
N PHE A 380 6.84 -25.10 -1.10
CA PHE A 380 6.01 -26.21 -0.63
C PHE A 380 4.98 -25.78 0.42
N VAL A 381 5.39 -25.03 1.45
CA VAL A 381 4.49 -24.60 2.52
C VAL A 381 3.37 -23.70 1.97
N HIS A 382 3.74 -22.69 1.19
CA HIS A 382 2.76 -21.76 0.61
C HIS A 382 1.84 -22.47 -0.38
N SER A 383 2.38 -23.36 -1.22
CA SER A 383 1.55 -24.11 -2.17
C SER A 383 0.63 -25.08 -1.45
N ALA A 384 1.04 -25.72 -0.35
CA ALA A 384 0.18 -26.59 0.45
C ALA A 384 -0.97 -25.82 1.13
N ILE A 385 -0.73 -24.59 1.59
CA ILE A 385 -1.76 -23.73 2.18
C ILE A 385 -2.83 -23.35 1.14
N LEU A 386 -2.41 -23.00 -0.08
CA LEU A 386 -3.29 -22.46 -1.12
C LEU A 386 -3.90 -23.51 -2.07
N SER A 387 -3.32 -24.71 -2.15
CA SER A 387 -3.78 -25.73 -3.12
C SER A 387 -5.09 -26.40 -2.71
N ASP A 388 -5.90 -26.74 -3.71
CA ASP A 388 -7.05 -27.65 -3.56
C ASP A 388 -6.61 -29.12 -3.46
N LEU A 389 -5.45 -29.43 -4.05
CA LEU A 389 -4.98 -30.78 -4.32
C LEU A 389 -3.47 -30.88 -4.19
N LEU A 390 -2.97 -31.95 -3.57
CA LEU A 390 -1.56 -32.31 -3.60
C LEU A 390 -1.37 -33.72 -4.14
N LEU A 391 -0.54 -33.84 -5.17
CA LEU A 391 -0.22 -35.07 -5.88
C LEU A 391 1.25 -35.46 -5.67
N THR A 392 1.50 -36.76 -5.52
CA THR A 392 2.86 -37.32 -5.66
C THR A 392 3.03 -37.95 -7.04
N VAL A 393 4.24 -37.86 -7.62
CA VAL A 393 4.53 -38.52 -8.90
C VAL A 393 4.55 -40.05 -8.74
N GLU A 394 5.08 -40.56 -7.62
CA GLU A 394 4.99 -41.96 -7.24
C GLU A 394 3.52 -42.42 -7.25
N SER A 395 3.26 -43.53 -7.94
CA SER A 395 1.92 -44.11 -8.09
C SER A 395 1.59 -45.18 -7.05
N ASP A 396 2.58 -45.56 -6.23
CA ASP A 396 2.49 -46.62 -5.25
C ASP A 396 2.80 -46.06 -3.86
N MET A 397 1.81 -46.08 -2.97
CA MET A 397 1.94 -45.55 -1.61
C MET A 397 3.01 -46.27 -0.79
N GLU A 398 3.29 -47.55 -1.09
CA GLU A 398 4.33 -48.33 -0.40
C GLU A 398 5.75 -47.84 -0.72
N ARG A 399 5.91 -47.05 -1.79
CA ARG A 399 7.20 -46.49 -2.22
C ARG A 399 7.46 -45.08 -1.70
N LEU A 400 6.48 -44.45 -1.05
CA LEU A 400 6.65 -43.12 -0.48
C LEU A 400 7.65 -43.18 0.67
N SER A 401 8.66 -42.31 0.62
CA SER A 401 9.68 -42.26 1.65
C SER A 401 9.12 -41.69 2.96
N PRO A 402 9.80 -41.91 4.10
CA PRO A 402 9.43 -41.25 5.36
C PRO A 402 9.40 -39.72 5.24
N ALA A 403 10.29 -39.16 4.41
CA ALA A 403 10.33 -37.72 4.14
C ALA A 403 9.07 -37.25 3.41
N THR A 404 8.64 -37.97 2.37
CA THR A 404 7.40 -37.66 1.65
C THR A 404 6.19 -37.77 2.57
N TRP A 405 6.11 -38.82 3.40
CA TRP A 405 5.05 -38.95 4.41
C TRP A 405 5.05 -37.80 5.41
N GLY A 406 6.22 -37.36 5.86
CA GLY A 406 6.38 -36.19 6.73
C GLY A 406 5.80 -34.92 6.13
N LEU A 407 6.13 -34.62 4.86
CA LEU A 407 5.60 -33.46 4.16
C LEU A 407 4.10 -33.57 3.89
N LEU A 408 3.59 -34.75 3.52
CA LEU A 408 2.14 -34.96 3.34
C LEU A 408 1.38 -34.71 4.65
N HIS A 409 1.92 -35.18 5.78
CA HIS A 409 1.36 -34.89 7.10
C HIS A 409 1.38 -33.40 7.44
N LEU A 410 2.46 -32.70 7.09
CA LEU A 410 2.54 -31.26 7.26
C LEU A 410 1.48 -30.54 6.39
N ALA A 411 1.39 -30.87 5.11
CA ALA A 411 0.42 -30.27 4.19
C ALA A 411 -1.03 -30.43 4.69
N ASN A 412 -1.40 -31.61 5.18
CA ASN A 412 -2.71 -31.86 5.78
C ASN A 412 -2.98 -31.07 7.07
N ARG A 413 -1.93 -30.69 7.82
CA ARG A 413 -2.08 -29.82 8.99
C ARG A 413 -2.20 -28.35 8.59
N LEU A 414 -1.48 -27.94 7.55
CA LEU A 414 -1.52 -26.57 7.02
C LEU A 414 -2.86 -26.26 6.36
N ASN A 415 -3.44 -27.23 5.67
CA ASN A 415 -4.73 -27.11 5.00
C ASN A 415 -5.54 -28.40 5.22
N SER A 416 -6.57 -28.33 6.06
CA SER A 416 -7.42 -29.47 6.38
C SER A 416 -8.34 -29.91 5.24
N ASP A 417 -8.56 -29.02 4.27
CA ASP A 417 -9.42 -29.26 3.10
C ASP A 417 -8.62 -29.78 1.90
N LEU A 418 -7.29 -29.84 2.02
CA LEU A 418 -6.38 -30.30 0.98
C LEU A 418 -6.61 -31.78 0.64
N ALA A 419 -6.97 -32.06 -0.62
CA ALA A 419 -7.10 -33.43 -1.08
C ALA A 419 -5.73 -34.03 -1.45
N LEU A 420 -5.39 -35.19 -0.88
CA LEU A 420 -4.09 -35.85 -1.10
C LEU A 420 -4.23 -37.09 -1.98
N TYR A 421 -3.42 -37.20 -3.04
CA TYR A 421 -3.38 -38.38 -3.89
C TYR A 421 -1.97 -38.84 -4.26
N CYS A 422 -1.88 -40.15 -4.47
CA CYS A 422 -0.71 -40.85 -4.99
C CYS A 422 -0.91 -41.15 -6.48
N GLY A 423 0.09 -40.81 -7.29
CA GLY A 423 0.11 -40.98 -8.75
C GLY A 423 -0.61 -39.87 -9.52
N LEU A 424 -0.01 -39.46 -10.64
CA LEU A 424 -0.57 -38.42 -11.52
C LEU A 424 -1.77 -38.90 -12.36
N THR A 425 -1.72 -40.15 -12.83
CA THR A 425 -2.72 -40.77 -13.72
C THR A 425 -3.72 -41.66 -12.99
N ALA A 426 -3.24 -42.65 -12.24
CA ALA A 426 -4.03 -43.59 -11.46
C ALA A 426 -4.16 -43.10 -10.01
N ARG A 427 -4.78 -41.93 -9.82
CA ARG A 427 -4.86 -41.22 -8.54
C ARG A 427 -5.48 -42.10 -7.45
N GLN A 428 -4.69 -42.43 -6.43
CA GLN A 428 -5.14 -43.14 -5.22
C GLN A 428 -5.23 -42.15 -4.07
N SER A 429 -6.39 -42.04 -3.42
CA SER A 429 -6.54 -41.15 -2.26
C SER A 429 -5.64 -41.63 -1.12
N ILE A 430 -4.83 -40.70 -0.60
CA ILE A 430 -3.98 -40.94 0.55
C ILE A 430 -4.82 -40.74 1.81
N ASN A 431 -4.98 -41.81 2.58
CA ASN A 431 -5.58 -41.74 3.91
C ASN A 431 -4.50 -41.99 4.96
N PHE A 432 -4.40 -41.10 5.94
CA PHE A 432 -3.44 -41.30 7.02
C PHE A 432 -3.90 -42.43 7.94
N PRO A 433 -3.00 -43.34 8.34
CA PRO A 433 -3.33 -44.39 9.30
C PRO A 433 -3.80 -43.79 10.63
N SER A 434 -4.87 -44.33 11.21
CA SER A 434 -5.44 -43.82 12.46
C SER A 434 -4.44 -43.94 13.63
N PRO A 435 -4.30 -42.92 14.50
CA PRO A 435 -3.34 -42.93 15.62
C PRO A 435 -3.50 -44.12 16.59
N LEU A 436 -4.69 -44.73 16.63
CA LEU A 436 -4.98 -45.90 17.46
C LEU A 436 -4.25 -47.18 16.99
N MET A 437 -3.88 -47.27 15.71
CA MET A 437 -3.18 -48.44 15.14
C MET A 437 -1.64 -48.34 15.21
N THR A 438 -1.09 -47.14 15.39
CA THR A 438 0.37 -46.90 15.53
C THR A 438 0.88 -47.01 16.97
N SER A 439 -0.02 -47.16 17.96
CA SER A 439 0.33 -47.34 19.38
C SER A 439 0.99 -48.69 19.70
N ALA A 440 0.90 -49.69 18.81
CA ALA A 440 1.48 -51.02 19.03
C ALA A 440 2.92 -51.18 18.47
N ALA A 441 3.41 -50.23 17.66
CA ALA A 441 4.73 -50.33 17.01
C ALA A 441 5.75 -49.24 17.42
N SER A 442 5.34 -48.24 18.21
CA SER A 442 6.12 -47.02 18.49
C SER A 442 7.01 -47.08 19.74
N VAL A 443 7.34 -48.26 20.28
CA VAL A 443 8.16 -48.37 21.51
C VAL A 443 9.67 -48.59 21.23
N SER A 444 10.14 -48.63 19.98
CA SER A 444 11.53 -49.09 19.72
C SER A 444 12.48 -48.23 18.89
N ASN A 445 12.11 -47.06 18.35
CA ASN A 445 13.05 -46.28 17.51
C ASN A 445 13.24 -44.84 18.01
N LEU A 446 14.14 -44.65 18.99
CA LEU A 446 14.54 -43.32 19.50
C LEU A 446 15.39 -42.50 18.52
N SER A 447 15.82 -43.08 17.39
CA SER A 447 16.78 -42.49 16.44
C SER A 447 16.19 -42.13 15.08
N GLU A 448 14.89 -42.36 14.85
CA GLU A 448 14.25 -41.99 13.57
C GLU A 448 13.73 -40.56 13.64
N GLU A 449 14.03 -39.78 12.60
CA GLU A 449 13.47 -38.44 12.42
C GLU A 449 12.02 -38.55 11.98
N SER A 450 11.16 -37.70 12.55
CA SER A 450 9.75 -37.63 12.15
C SER A 450 9.21 -36.21 12.29
N LEU A 451 7.99 -35.98 11.80
CA LEU A 451 7.33 -34.69 11.95
C LEU A 451 6.74 -34.54 13.35
N HIS A 452 7.16 -33.49 14.05
CA HIS A 452 6.69 -33.12 15.38
C HIS A 452 6.06 -31.73 15.37
N GLU A 453 5.15 -31.50 16.32
CA GLU A 453 4.58 -30.17 16.59
C GLU A 453 4.95 -29.77 18.01
N ILE A 454 5.55 -28.60 18.15
CA ILE A 454 5.98 -28.03 19.42
C ILE A 454 5.13 -26.78 19.63
N THR A 455 4.44 -26.70 20.77
CA THR A 455 3.64 -25.53 21.13
C THR A 455 4.19 -24.89 22.40
N ILE A 456 4.66 -23.66 22.29
CA ILE A 456 5.26 -22.90 23.39
C ILE A 456 4.30 -21.78 23.77
N ARG A 457 3.84 -21.77 25.02
CA ARG A 457 2.87 -20.80 25.52
C ARG A 457 3.39 -20.06 26.75
N ARG A 458 3.18 -18.75 26.80
CA ARG A 458 3.47 -17.89 27.98
C ARG A 458 2.38 -16.86 28.16
N MET A 459 1.79 -16.82 29.35
CA MET A 459 0.63 -15.97 29.64
C MET A 459 0.99 -14.78 30.54
N GLY A 460 0.21 -13.70 30.41
CA GLY A 460 0.14 -12.61 31.37
C GLY A 460 1.35 -11.66 31.38
N ARG A 461 2.24 -11.73 30.38
CA ARG A 461 3.34 -10.78 30.20
C ARG A 461 3.61 -10.47 28.72
N PRO A 462 3.86 -9.20 28.36
CA PRO A 462 4.24 -8.84 27.00
C PRO A 462 5.72 -9.12 26.73
N LEU A 463 6.06 -9.32 25.46
CA LEU A 463 7.43 -9.41 24.97
C LEU A 463 8.06 -8.01 24.80
N ILE A 464 9.38 -7.97 24.99
CA ILE A 464 10.22 -6.82 24.71
C ILE A 464 10.58 -6.83 23.22
N ALA A 465 10.11 -5.83 22.49
CA ALA A 465 10.31 -5.67 21.05
C ALA A 465 11.78 -5.80 20.60
N ALA A 466 12.69 -5.12 21.29
CA ALA A 466 14.13 -5.17 21.00
C ALA A 466 14.75 -6.58 21.19
N ARG A 467 14.14 -7.46 21.98
CA ARG A 467 14.61 -8.85 22.15
C ARG A 467 14.00 -9.81 21.13
N LEU A 468 12.88 -9.43 20.51
CA LEU A 468 12.26 -10.15 19.39
C LEU A 468 12.95 -9.82 18.06
N ALA A 469 13.43 -8.58 17.88
CA ALA A 469 14.04 -8.10 16.65
C ALA A 469 15.13 -9.02 16.04
N PRO A 470 16.06 -9.63 16.83
CA PRO A 470 17.07 -10.53 16.27
C PRO A 470 16.48 -11.79 15.61
N LEU A 471 15.25 -12.20 15.97
CA LEU A 471 14.57 -13.34 15.36
C LEU A 471 13.89 -12.97 14.04
N LEU A 472 13.74 -11.68 13.75
CA LEU A 472 13.23 -11.16 12.49
C LEU A 472 14.34 -10.92 11.45
N GLU A 473 15.60 -10.90 11.88
CA GLU A 473 16.75 -10.79 10.98
C GLU A 473 16.98 -12.11 10.24
N SER A 474 17.42 -12.03 8.98
CA SER A 474 17.74 -13.21 8.17
C SER A 474 18.72 -14.14 8.91
N GLY A 475 18.31 -15.39 9.08
CA GLY A 475 19.05 -16.42 9.80
C GLY A 475 18.86 -16.41 11.32
N GLY A 476 17.99 -15.55 11.87
CA GLY A 476 17.76 -15.40 13.31
C GLY A 476 17.39 -16.71 14.03
N LEU A 477 16.78 -17.66 13.32
CA LEU A 477 16.38 -18.97 13.88
C LEU A 477 17.44 -20.06 13.72
N ARG A 478 18.51 -19.84 12.93
CA ARG A 478 19.56 -20.85 12.71
C ARG A 478 20.29 -21.24 14.00
N GLY A 479 20.39 -20.30 14.95
CA GLY A 479 20.99 -20.55 16.27
C GLY A 479 20.19 -21.54 17.12
N CYS A 480 18.88 -21.63 16.90
CA CYS A 480 17.96 -22.44 17.69
C CYS A 480 17.85 -23.89 17.18
N CYS A 481 18.24 -24.16 15.94
CA CYS A 481 17.81 -25.36 15.20
C CYS A 481 18.99 -26.17 14.64
N ARG A 482 19.95 -26.55 15.49
CA ARG A 482 21.17 -27.25 15.03
C ARG A 482 20.92 -28.67 14.53
N ASP A 483 20.05 -29.39 15.23
CA ASP A 483 19.74 -30.81 14.98
C ASP A 483 18.27 -31.03 14.59
N ALA A 484 17.62 -29.97 14.09
CA ALA A 484 16.19 -29.95 13.77
C ALA A 484 15.91 -29.04 12.57
N THR A 485 15.00 -29.46 11.69
CA THR A 485 14.53 -28.63 10.57
C THR A 485 13.15 -28.07 10.88
N ILE A 486 13.05 -26.76 11.11
CA ILE A 486 11.74 -26.09 11.20
C ILE A 486 11.17 -25.97 9.79
N LEU A 487 10.02 -26.60 9.56
CA LEU A 487 9.32 -26.58 8.28
C LEU A 487 8.26 -25.50 8.23
N TRP A 488 7.60 -25.23 9.36
CA TRP A 488 6.64 -24.14 9.48
C TRP A 488 6.59 -23.63 10.91
N ALA A 489 6.31 -22.34 11.08
CA ALA A 489 5.98 -21.79 12.37
C ALA A 489 4.93 -20.70 12.24
N LYS A 490 4.01 -20.66 13.20
CA LYS A 490 3.02 -19.59 13.36
C LYS A 490 2.86 -19.28 14.85
N GLY A 491 2.65 -18.02 15.19
CA GLY A 491 2.37 -17.64 16.56
C GLY A 491 1.68 -16.29 16.69
N ASP A 492 1.06 -16.09 17.85
CA ASP A 492 0.51 -14.79 18.26
C ASP A 492 1.33 -14.31 19.46
N VAL A 493 1.80 -13.07 19.40
CA VAL A 493 2.58 -12.45 20.47
C VAL A 493 1.99 -11.14 20.95
N TRP A 494 2.17 -10.87 22.23
CA TRP A 494 1.76 -9.64 22.86
C TRP A 494 2.95 -8.70 23.01
N LEU A 495 2.97 -7.62 22.25
CA LEU A 495 4.03 -6.61 22.29
C LEU A 495 3.67 -5.45 23.23
N ARG A 496 4.61 -5.05 24.09
CA ARG A 496 4.39 -3.98 25.07
C ARG A 496 4.11 -2.62 24.43
N ILE A 497 4.85 -2.31 23.38
CA ILE A 497 4.84 -1.02 22.68
C ILE A 497 3.74 -0.92 21.60
N ARG A 498 3.10 -2.05 21.25
CA ARG A 498 2.01 -2.13 20.29
C ARG A 498 0.79 -2.82 20.94
N PRO A 499 0.15 -2.18 21.94
CA PRO A 499 -0.85 -2.84 22.79
C PRO A 499 -2.24 -2.98 22.14
N HIS A 500 -2.47 -2.35 20.97
CA HIS A 500 -3.75 -2.30 20.28
C HIS A 500 -4.09 -3.61 19.54
N ALA A 501 -3.07 -4.33 19.05
CA ALA A 501 -3.22 -5.56 18.27
C ALA A 501 -2.29 -6.67 18.76
N ARG A 502 -2.61 -7.90 18.34
CA ARG A 502 -1.70 -9.05 18.43
C ARG A 502 -0.60 -8.87 17.38
N GLY A 503 0.62 -9.32 17.67
CA GLY A 503 1.63 -9.52 16.64
C GLY A 503 1.51 -10.93 16.07
N SER A 504 1.26 -11.06 14.78
CA SER A 504 1.25 -12.35 14.09
C SER A 504 2.68 -12.69 13.64
N LEU A 505 3.23 -13.78 14.17
CA LEU A 505 4.51 -14.33 13.75
C LEU A 505 4.30 -15.46 12.75
N THR A 506 5.00 -15.41 11.62
CA THR A 506 5.04 -16.48 10.62
C THR A 506 6.48 -16.80 10.26
N LEU A 507 6.78 -18.05 9.88
CA LEU A 507 8.12 -18.41 9.43
C LEU A 507 8.36 -17.92 8.00
N ASP A 508 9.38 -17.08 7.81
CA ASP A 508 10.02 -16.95 6.50
C ASP A 508 11.03 -18.10 6.35
N ALA A 509 10.60 -19.17 5.70
CA ALA A 509 11.43 -20.35 5.47
C ALA A 509 12.65 -20.06 4.57
N ARG A 510 12.56 -19.06 3.69
CA ARG A 510 13.66 -18.67 2.78
C ARG A 510 14.77 -17.93 3.53
N SER A 511 14.37 -17.05 4.45
CA SER A 511 15.32 -16.28 5.26
C SER A 511 15.66 -16.94 6.59
N CYS A 512 14.98 -18.03 6.97
CA CYS A 512 15.12 -18.73 8.25
C CYS A 512 14.98 -17.76 9.45
N CYS A 513 13.94 -16.92 9.40
CA CYS A 513 13.58 -15.94 10.43
C CYS A 513 12.07 -15.87 10.60
N PHE A 514 11.60 -15.17 11.62
CA PHE A 514 10.19 -14.83 11.72
C PHE A 514 9.89 -13.57 10.89
N ALA A 515 8.73 -13.54 10.24
CA ALA A 515 8.07 -12.32 9.81
C ALA A 515 7.04 -11.93 10.89
N LEU A 516 6.87 -10.62 11.10
CA LEU A 516 5.98 -10.07 12.12
C LEU A 516 5.01 -9.10 11.46
N GLU A 517 3.72 -9.45 11.50
CA GLU A 517 2.62 -8.67 10.90
C GLU A 517 1.63 -8.22 11.99
N GLU A 518 0.84 -7.18 11.69
CA GLU A 518 -0.26 -6.77 12.57
C GLU A 518 -1.36 -7.85 12.51
N GLY A 519 -1.63 -8.47 13.65
CA GLY A 519 -2.71 -9.45 13.81
C GLY A 519 -4.00 -8.81 14.29
N ASP A 520 -4.94 -9.64 14.73
CA ASP A 520 -6.25 -9.16 15.19
C ASP A 520 -6.13 -8.20 16.39
N PRO A 521 -7.00 -7.18 16.48
CA PRO A 521 -7.09 -6.33 17.65
C PRO A 521 -7.48 -7.13 18.90
N TRP A 522 -6.96 -6.73 20.05
CA TRP A 522 -7.41 -7.29 21.32
C TRP A 522 -8.88 -6.91 21.55
N GLN A 523 -9.68 -7.81 22.12
CA GLN A 523 -11.06 -7.47 22.44
C GLN A 523 -11.09 -6.41 23.55
N GLU A 524 -12.00 -5.43 23.47
CA GLU A 524 -12.05 -4.28 24.40
C GLU A 524 -12.16 -4.68 25.89
N ASN A 525 -12.65 -5.89 26.17
CA ASN A 525 -12.83 -6.45 27.53
C ASN A 525 -11.83 -7.55 27.90
N GLU A 526 -10.81 -7.80 27.08
CA GLU A 526 -9.83 -8.86 27.33
C GLU A 526 -8.81 -8.43 28.40
N ASP A 527 -8.75 -9.18 29.51
CA ASP A 527 -7.82 -8.88 30.59
C ASP A 527 -6.37 -9.06 30.12
N SER A 528 -5.54 -8.03 30.35
CA SER A 528 -4.10 -8.09 30.11
C SER A 528 -3.42 -9.27 30.80
N THR A 529 -3.97 -9.78 31.92
CA THR A 529 -3.42 -10.94 32.63
C THR A 529 -3.72 -12.28 31.94
N THR A 530 -4.72 -12.32 31.05
CA THR A 530 -5.11 -13.51 30.29
C THR A 530 -4.53 -13.53 28.87
N ARG A 531 -3.84 -12.47 28.44
CA ARG A 531 -3.18 -12.42 27.13
C ARG A 531 -2.07 -13.46 27.06
N GLU A 532 -2.00 -14.18 25.95
CA GLU A 532 -1.02 -15.23 25.73
C GLU A 532 -0.05 -14.86 24.61
N ASN A 533 1.19 -15.34 24.74
CA ASN A 533 2.15 -15.46 23.66
C ASN A 533 2.22 -16.95 23.32
N VAL A 534 1.89 -17.30 22.08
CA VAL A 534 1.84 -18.69 21.61
C VAL A 534 2.66 -18.80 20.34
N ILE A 535 3.60 -19.74 20.29
CA ILE A 535 4.33 -20.08 19.08
C ILE A 535 4.18 -21.58 18.85
N VAL A 536 3.72 -21.96 17.66
CA VAL A 536 3.58 -23.33 17.19
C VAL A 536 4.62 -23.57 16.11
N LEU A 537 5.45 -24.60 16.30
CA LEU A 537 6.49 -25.01 15.36
C LEU A 537 6.16 -26.40 14.82
N HIS A 538 6.25 -26.58 13.50
CA HIS A 538 6.28 -27.90 12.87
C HIS A 538 7.71 -28.23 12.45
N VAL A 539 8.23 -29.30 13.01
CA VAL A 539 9.66 -29.59 13.01
C VAL A 539 9.91 -31.03 12.58
N TRP A 540 10.86 -31.21 11.67
CA TRP A 540 11.40 -32.52 11.35
C TRP A 540 12.68 -32.77 12.15
N ALA A 541 12.62 -33.71 13.08
CA ALA A 541 13.72 -33.99 14.00
C ALA A 541 13.55 -35.35 14.70
N THR A 542 14.59 -35.79 15.40
CA THR A 542 14.48 -36.88 16.37
C THR A 542 13.80 -36.41 17.66
N ASN A 543 13.22 -37.33 18.43
CA ASN A 543 12.61 -37.02 19.73
C ASN A 543 13.58 -36.32 20.72
N ALA A 544 14.89 -36.57 20.63
CA ALA A 544 15.88 -35.90 21.45
C ALA A 544 16.05 -34.42 21.05
N ALA A 545 16.21 -34.16 19.75
CA ALA A 545 16.34 -32.82 19.21
C ALA A 545 15.07 -31.98 19.38
N VAL A 546 13.88 -32.60 19.34
CA VAL A 546 12.60 -31.92 19.65
C VAL A 546 12.60 -31.36 21.08
N LYS A 547 13.02 -32.16 22.06
CA LYS A 547 13.06 -31.71 23.46
C LYS A 547 14.09 -30.62 23.69
N GLU A 548 15.23 -30.71 23.01
CA GLU A 548 16.25 -29.66 23.04
C GLU A 548 15.71 -28.36 22.45
N LEU A 549 15.09 -28.41 21.27
CA LEU A 549 14.50 -27.25 20.61
C LEU A 549 13.38 -26.63 21.44
N GLU A 550 12.50 -27.44 22.02
CA GLU A 550 11.44 -26.97 22.93
C GLU A 550 12.03 -26.22 24.14
N CYS A 551 13.11 -26.74 24.73
CA CYS A 551 13.80 -26.09 25.84
C CYS A 551 14.44 -24.77 25.41
N VAL A 552 15.21 -24.76 24.31
CA VAL A 552 15.91 -23.57 23.81
C VAL A 552 14.92 -22.46 23.46
N MET A 553 13.86 -22.81 22.72
CA MET A 553 12.82 -21.85 22.34
C MET A 553 12.01 -21.37 23.55
N GLY A 554 11.78 -22.25 24.54
CA GLY A 554 11.14 -21.88 25.80
C GLY A 554 11.97 -20.89 26.61
N GLU A 555 13.27 -21.16 26.81
CA GLU A 555 14.20 -20.26 27.50
C GLU A 555 14.34 -18.92 26.78
N MET A 556 14.37 -18.95 25.44
CA MET A 556 14.40 -17.75 24.61
C MET A 556 13.14 -16.90 24.82
N LEU A 557 11.95 -17.50 24.76
CA LEU A 557 10.70 -16.79 24.99
C LEU A 557 10.62 -16.22 26.41
N ASP A 558 11.07 -16.98 27.42
CA ASP A 558 11.16 -16.51 28.81
C ASP A 558 12.12 -15.33 28.95
N GLY A 559 13.23 -15.35 28.21
CA GLY A 559 14.19 -14.24 28.13
C GLY A 559 13.64 -12.99 27.43
N MET A 560 12.57 -13.12 26.62
CA MET A 560 11.93 -11.98 25.94
C MET A 560 10.82 -11.32 26.76
N LEU A 561 10.30 -11.97 27.81
CA LEU A 561 9.22 -11.42 28.63
C LEU A 561 9.68 -10.21 29.46
N CYS A 562 8.79 -9.23 29.62
CA CYS A 562 9.01 -8.12 30.54
C CYS A 562 9.20 -8.60 31.99
N GLY A 563 10.16 -8.00 32.71
CA GLY A 563 10.40 -8.27 34.13
C GLY A 563 9.27 -7.82 35.06
N THR A 564 9.22 -8.35 36.29
CA THR A 564 8.18 -8.05 37.30
C THR A 564 8.42 -6.76 38.10
N SER A 565 9.42 -5.95 37.75
CA SER A 565 9.79 -4.74 38.52
C SER A 565 9.28 -3.45 37.85
N PRO A 566 8.98 -2.38 38.61
CA PRO A 566 8.35 -1.17 38.07
C PRO A 566 9.26 -0.40 37.10
N PRO A 567 8.68 0.49 36.26
CA PRO A 567 9.12 0.79 34.88
C PRO A 567 10.22 1.87 34.80
N GLY A 568 11.32 1.71 35.54
CA GLY A 568 12.33 2.77 35.69
C GLY A 568 13.50 2.76 34.71
N SER A 569 13.81 1.66 34.01
CA SER A 569 15.09 1.56 33.26
C SER A 569 15.03 1.00 31.83
N GLU A 570 13.90 0.45 31.38
CA GLU A 570 13.73 -0.04 29.98
C GLU A 570 12.86 0.91 29.14
N ALA A 571 12.77 2.19 29.51
CA ALA A 571 11.84 3.16 28.91
C ALA A 571 12.40 3.91 27.68
N ALA A 572 13.58 3.55 27.16
CA ALA A 572 14.24 4.36 26.13
C ALA A 572 15.16 3.55 25.19
N SER A 573 14.79 2.33 24.81
CA SER A 573 15.41 1.70 23.63
C SER A 573 14.40 1.73 22.50
N GLU A 574 14.84 2.23 21.35
CA GLU A 574 14.14 2.27 20.06
C GLU A 574 13.22 1.05 19.86
N ASP A 575 12.03 1.27 19.30
CA ASP A 575 11.23 0.20 18.72
C ASP A 575 12.08 -0.42 17.60
N GLY A 576 12.89 -1.42 17.96
CA GLY A 576 13.79 -2.11 17.03
C GLY A 576 13.03 -3.00 16.03
N LEU A 577 11.70 -2.92 16.00
CA LEU A 577 10.84 -3.59 15.05
C LEU A 577 10.42 -2.61 13.94
N PRO A 578 10.31 -3.07 12.68
CA PRO A 578 9.74 -2.26 11.60
C PRO A 578 8.30 -1.84 11.96
N PRO A 579 7.83 -0.65 11.54
CA PRO A 579 6.43 -0.27 11.72
C PRO A 579 5.51 -1.37 11.17
N TRP A 580 4.26 -1.45 11.66
CA TRP A 580 3.27 -2.29 11.00
C TRP A 580 3.16 -1.82 9.54
N ASP A 581 3.40 -2.73 8.59
CA ASP A 581 3.24 -2.49 7.15
C ASP A 581 1.75 -2.51 6.77
#